data_AF-A0A9P5T7J2-F1
#
_entry.id   AF-A0A9P5T7J2-F1
#
_cell.length_a   1.000
_cell.length_b   1.000
_cell.length_c   1.000
_cell.angle_alpha   90.00
_cell.angle_beta   90.00
_cell.angle_gamma   90.00
#
_symmetry.space_group_name_H-M   'P 1'
#
loop_
_entity.id
_entity.type
_entity.pdbx_description
1 polymer ?
#
loop_
_entity_poly.entity_id
_entity_poly.type
_entity_poly.pdbx_seq_one_letter_code
_entity_poly.pdbx_strand_id
1 'polypeptide(L)'
;MDTFNRDPGPASQSSTYTQHHRPYFTPYDVVRLSEKQRGKLSTSQEEKARQQACGFLESVGAKIGFPRKTIATAQNLYHRFHLFFPRKDFGYQDVTLAALYVSSKMHDTLKKPREILMASYSVRFPEQAAKSKSIVGEIDMDPVVLEQDRQRLLAVERLIVELICFNFTSRMPFPYVIKIGRELKASKRLTKFAWRLTIDSQRTLVALQYPPHVVALACIYLAALLSTFEQTETHAPHNNHEIVATLRDHGPWEVKFQAQVDDLEAISHALLDLLISQTQNPSASTTPNTPSSPSPHISRAALHIAAPAPHTSDQLMRLKIVMRETEHPPRNRTPTLGDGFHDFPDGADAIGRNEGTVRFLFGPNGGA
;
A
#
# COMPACT_ATOMS: atom_id res chain seq x y z
N MET A 1 -25.96 10.42 -68.28
CA MET A 1 -24.67 10.00 -67.72
C MET A 1 -24.23 11.12 -66.82
N ASP A 2 -24.26 10.90 -65.50
CA ASP A 2 -23.35 11.49 -64.52
C ASP A 2 -23.72 10.89 -63.16
N THR A 3 -23.01 9.82 -62.84
CA THR A 3 -23.07 9.10 -61.57
C THR A 3 -22.39 9.95 -60.50
N PHE A 4 -23.17 10.44 -59.53
CA PHE A 4 -22.66 11.04 -58.31
C PHE A 4 -21.85 10.02 -57.52
N ASN A 5 -20.52 10.14 -57.60
CA ASN A 5 -19.58 9.43 -56.75
C ASN A 5 -19.68 10.03 -55.33
N ARG A 6 -20.33 9.32 -54.40
CA ARG A 6 -20.24 9.62 -52.97
C ARG A 6 -18.95 8.97 -52.46
N ASP A 7 -17.95 9.79 -52.16
CA ASP A 7 -16.79 9.36 -51.39
C ASP A 7 -17.26 8.78 -50.04
N PRO A 8 -16.78 7.60 -49.62
CA PRO A 8 -17.00 7.11 -48.28
C PRO A 8 -16.17 7.97 -47.32
N GLY A 9 -16.83 8.71 -46.42
CA GLY A 9 -16.16 9.46 -45.35
C GLY A 9 -15.25 8.56 -44.52
N PRO A 10 -14.20 9.11 -43.87
CA PRO A 10 -13.23 8.32 -43.14
C PRO A 10 -13.95 7.56 -42.03
N ALA A 11 -13.93 6.23 -42.12
CA ALA A 11 -14.39 5.36 -41.06
C ALA A 11 -13.66 5.74 -39.77
N SER A 12 -14.40 6.09 -38.72
CA SER A 12 -13.84 6.27 -37.38
C SER A 12 -13.24 4.94 -36.95
N GLN A 13 -11.94 4.77 -37.14
CA GLN A 13 -11.21 3.62 -36.61
C GLN A 13 -11.38 3.65 -35.10
N SER A 14 -12.13 2.69 -34.56
CA SER A 14 -12.15 2.43 -33.13
C SER A 14 -10.72 2.13 -32.71
N SER A 15 -10.04 3.07 -32.06
CA SER A 15 -8.69 2.89 -31.56
C SER A 15 -8.72 1.81 -30.49
N THR A 16 -8.36 0.58 -30.85
CA THR A 16 -8.21 -0.51 -29.91
C THR A 16 -6.89 -0.28 -29.18
N TYR A 17 -6.94 -0.03 -27.87
CA TYR A 17 -5.74 0.08 -27.05
C TYR A 17 -5.55 -1.19 -26.20
N THR A 18 -4.32 -1.69 -26.16
CA THR A 18 -3.94 -2.80 -25.29
C THR A 18 -3.31 -2.24 -24.03
N GLN A 19 -3.88 -2.54 -22.86
CA GLN A 19 -3.33 -2.11 -21.58
C GLN A 19 -2.59 -3.27 -20.90
N HIS A 20 -1.33 -3.03 -20.53
CA HIS A 20 -0.51 -4.01 -19.81
C HIS A 20 -0.41 -3.66 -18.32
N HIS A 21 -0.47 -4.69 -17.46
CA HIS A 21 -0.27 -4.51 -16.02
C HIS A 21 1.17 -4.08 -15.73
N ARG A 22 1.31 -2.88 -15.15
CA ARG A 22 2.60 -2.32 -14.72
C ARG A 22 2.78 -2.54 -13.21
N PRO A 23 3.73 -3.38 -12.76
CA PRO A 23 3.86 -3.69 -11.33
C PRO A 23 4.37 -2.51 -10.51
N TYR A 24 5.25 -1.68 -11.06
CA TYR A 24 5.89 -0.56 -10.36
C TYR A 24 5.91 0.71 -11.21
N PHE A 25 6.01 1.85 -10.54
CA PHE A 25 6.12 3.20 -11.10
C PHE A 25 7.41 3.86 -10.60
N THR A 26 7.99 4.77 -11.39
CA THR A 26 9.08 5.59 -10.87
C THR A 26 8.57 6.58 -9.82
N PRO A 27 9.43 7.08 -8.91
CA PRO A 27 9.04 8.14 -7.98
C PRO A 27 8.45 9.36 -8.71
N TYR A 28 9.03 9.72 -9.86
CA TYR A 28 8.52 10.77 -10.74
C TYR A 28 7.10 10.48 -11.24
N ASP A 29 6.85 9.27 -11.76
CA ASP A 29 5.53 8.86 -12.24
C ASP A 29 4.48 8.91 -11.12
N VAL A 30 4.84 8.45 -9.91
CA VAL A 30 3.94 8.48 -8.76
C VAL A 30 3.55 9.90 -8.38
N VAL A 31 4.50 10.83 -8.32
CA VAL A 31 4.22 12.25 -8.02
C VAL A 31 3.32 12.84 -9.10
N ARG A 32 3.70 12.70 -10.37
CA ARG A 32 2.94 13.24 -11.51
C ARG A 32 1.50 12.71 -11.57
N LEU A 33 1.31 11.40 -11.39
CA LEU A 33 -0.02 10.78 -11.38
C LEU A 33 -0.83 11.22 -10.17
N SER A 34 -0.23 11.24 -8.98
CA SER A 34 -0.88 11.67 -7.74
C SER A 34 -1.33 13.13 -7.81
N GLU A 35 -0.50 14.04 -8.34
CA GLU A 35 -0.86 15.45 -8.52
C GLU A 35 -2.09 15.65 -9.40
N LYS A 36 -2.20 14.87 -10.49
CA LYS A 36 -3.38 14.88 -11.37
C LYS A 36 -4.68 14.50 -10.64
N GLN A 37 -4.60 13.56 -9.69
CA GLN A 37 -5.78 13.04 -8.98
C GLN A 37 -6.10 13.75 -7.66
N ARG A 38 -5.11 14.44 -7.07
CA ARG A 38 -5.21 15.13 -5.78
C ARG A 38 -6.12 16.36 -5.82
N GLY A 39 -6.26 17.00 -6.97
CA GLY A 39 -7.05 18.23 -7.13
C GLY A 39 -6.49 19.37 -6.27
N LYS A 40 -7.34 19.96 -5.41
CA LYS A 40 -6.97 21.12 -4.57
C LYS A 40 -6.31 20.76 -3.22
N LEU A 41 -6.16 19.47 -2.90
CA LEU A 41 -5.57 19.06 -1.63
C LEU A 41 -4.07 19.38 -1.61
N SER A 42 -3.53 19.81 -0.46
CA SER A 42 -2.09 19.89 -0.27
C SER A 42 -1.46 18.50 -0.11
N THR A 43 -0.14 18.39 -0.24
CA THR A 43 0.58 17.10 -0.09
C THR A 43 0.35 16.51 1.31
N SER A 44 0.32 17.37 2.34
CA SER A 44 0.04 16.96 3.71
C SER A 44 -1.42 16.50 3.90
N GLN A 45 -2.38 17.17 3.26
CA GLN A 45 -3.78 16.75 3.31
C GLN A 45 -4.01 15.42 2.60
N GLU A 46 -3.37 15.22 1.45
CA GLU A 46 -3.39 13.94 0.75
C GLU A 46 -2.77 12.82 1.60
N GLU A 47 -1.61 13.08 2.23
CA GLU A 47 -0.98 12.15 3.16
C GLU A 47 -1.94 11.75 4.27
N LYS A 48 -2.56 12.75 4.92
CA LYS A 48 -3.51 12.52 6.01
C LYS A 48 -4.72 11.68 5.55
N ALA A 49 -5.27 11.98 4.39
CA ALA A 49 -6.38 11.21 3.82
C ALA A 49 -5.98 9.75 3.52
N ARG A 50 -4.76 9.54 3.00
CA ARG A 50 -4.22 8.21 2.76
C ARG A 50 -4.01 7.43 4.07
N GLN A 51 -3.44 8.07 5.09
CA GLN A 51 -3.26 7.44 6.40
C GLN A 51 -4.60 7.09 7.07
N GLN A 52 -5.61 7.96 6.95
CA GLN A 52 -6.97 7.67 7.42
C GLN A 52 -7.57 6.45 6.70
N ALA A 53 -7.43 6.38 5.37
CA ALA A 53 -7.91 5.25 4.59
C ALA A 53 -7.20 3.94 4.94
N CYS A 54 -5.86 3.95 5.04
CA CYS A 54 -5.08 2.79 5.44
C CYS A 54 -5.41 2.31 6.86
N GLY A 55 -5.62 3.23 7.81
CA GLY A 55 -6.01 2.90 9.19
C GLY A 55 -7.41 2.30 9.28
N PHE A 56 -8.36 2.85 8.52
CA PHE A 56 -9.71 2.28 8.40
C PHE A 56 -9.68 0.89 7.77
N LEU A 57 -8.96 0.71 6.66
CA LEU A 57 -8.79 -0.56 5.96
C LEU A 57 -8.17 -1.63 6.89
N GLU A 58 -7.12 -1.27 7.63
CA GLU A 58 -6.48 -2.16 8.62
C GLU A 58 -7.48 -2.59 9.70
N SER A 59 -8.27 -1.66 10.23
CA SER A 59 -9.25 -1.93 11.29
C SER A 59 -10.37 -2.86 10.82
N VAL A 60 -10.91 -2.63 9.61
CA VAL A 60 -11.93 -3.51 9.01
C VAL A 60 -11.34 -4.89 8.72
N GLY A 61 -10.15 -4.93 8.12
CA GLY A 61 -9.47 -6.18 7.79
C GLY A 61 -9.12 -7.02 9.01
N ALA A 62 -8.66 -6.40 10.09
CA ALA A 62 -8.41 -7.07 11.35
C ALA A 62 -9.71 -7.59 11.98
N LYS A 63 -10.78 -6.78 11.97
CA LYS A 63 -12.07 -7.16 12.57
C LYS A 63 -12.72 -8.37 11.90
N ILE A 64 -12.64 -8.47 10.58
CA ILE A 64 -13.18 -9.63 9.83
C ILE A 64 -12.25 -10.85 9.86
N GLY A 65 -11.03 -10.69 10.38
CA GLY A 65 -10.04 -11.77 10.50
C GLY A 65 -9.24 -12.04 9.22
N PHE A 66 -9.03 -11.04 8.36
CA PHE A 66 -8.20 -11.22 7.17
C PHE A 66 -6.73 -11.43 7.53
N PRO A 67 -6.01 -12.34 6.84
CA PRO A 67 -4.57 -12.45 6.96
C PRO A 67 -3.84 -11.17 6.57
N ARG A 68 -2.64 -10.98 7.13
CA ARG A 68 -1.82 -9.79 6.87
C ARG A 68 -1.54 -9.52 5.39
N LYS A 69 -1.35 -10.59 4.59
CA LYS A 69 -1.11 -10.47 3.14
C LYS A 69 -2.30 -9.87 2.39
N THR A 70 -3.52 -10.25 2.78
CA THR A 70 -4.77 -9.73 2.22
C THR A 70 -4.92 -8.24 2.54
N ILE A 71 -4.74 -7.85 3.80
CA ILE A 71 -4.83 -6.43 4.20
C ILE A 71 -3.79 -5.58 3.47
N ALA A 72 -2.55 -6.05 3.41
CA ALA A 72 -1.47 -5.34 2.75
C ALA A 72 -1.67 -5.21 1.22
N THR A 73 -2.19 -6.25 0.57
CA THR A 73 -2.53 -6.16 -0.86
C THR A 73 -3.66 -5.17 -1.10
N ALA A 74 -4.68 -5.14 -0.23
CA ALA A 74 -5.75 -4.15 -0.30
C ALA A 74 -5.24 -2.71 -0.14
N GLN A 75 -4.25 -2.46 0.72
CA GLN A 75 -3.58 -1.15 0.81
C GLN A 75 -2.90 -0.78 -0.50
N ASN A 76 -2.19 -1.72 -1.13
CA ASN A 76 -1.54 -1.50 -2.43
C ASN A 76 -2.57 -1.20 -3.54
N LEU A 77 -3.70 -1.91 -3.56
CA LEU A 77 -4.80 -1.64 -4.49
C LEU A 77 -5.40 -0.24 -4.27
N TYR A 78 -5.62 0.16 -3.01
CA TYR A 78 -6.10 1.49 -2.66
C TYR A 78 -5.15 2.60 -3.15
N HIS A 79 -3.85 2.44 -2.90
CA HIS A 79 -2.83 3.40 -3.36
C HIS A 79 -2.84 3.50 -4.87
N ARG A 80 -2.86 2.35 -5.56
CA ARG A 80 -2.86 2.29 -7.02
C ARG A 80 -4.11 2.95 -7.60
N PHE A 81 -5.28 2.73 -7.00
CA PHE A 81 -6.54 3.31 -7.44
C PHE A 81 -6.45 4.84 -7.54
N HIS A 82 -5.91 5.49 -6.51
CA HIS A 82 -5.80 6.94 -6.50
C HIS A 82 -4.64 7.53 -7.31
N LEU A 83 -3.87 6.70 -8.04
CA LEU A 83 -3.01 7.22 -9.13
C LEU A 83 -3.79 7.50 -10.41
N PHE A 84 -4.96 6.87 -10.59
CA PHE A 84 -5.73 6.95 -11.84
C PHE A 84 -7.14 7.54 -11.64
N PHE A 85 -7.70 7.46 -10.43
CA PHE A 85 -9.04 7.95 -10.11
C PHE A 85 -9.01 9.11 -9.10
N PRO A 86 -9.71 10.23 -9.36
CA PRO A 86 -9.72 11.39 -8.48
C PRO A 86 -10.29 11.08 -7.10
N ARG A 87 -9.66 11.62 -6.05
CA ARG A 87 -10.10 11.40 -4.65
C ARG A 87 -11.47 12.03 -4.35
N LYS A 88 -11.85 13.08 -5.09
CA LYS A 88 -13.13 13.79 -4.90
C LYS A 88 -14.35 12.97 -5.35
N ASP A 89 -14.16 12.05 -6.31
CA ASP A 89 -15.26 11.31 -6.93
C ASP A 89 -15.53 9.99 -6.21
N PHE A 90 -14.57 9.52 -5.40
CA PHE A 90 -14.63 8.25 -4.70
C PHE A 90 -14.36 8.41 -3.20
N GLY A 91 -15.36 8.10 -2.38
CA GLY A 91 -15.21 8.05 -0.93
C GLY A 91 -14.21 6.98 -0.51
N TYR A 92 -13.30 7.31 0.42
CA TYR A 92 -12.25 6.37 0.82
C TYR A 92 -12.82 5.07 1.42
N GLN A 93 -14.00 5.12 2.05
CA GLN A 93 -14.67 3.92 2.56
C GLN A 93 -15.01 2.97 1.42
N ASP A 94 -15.64 3.44 0.35
CA ASP A 94 -16.04 2.58 -0.76
C ASP A 94 -14.82 1.95 -1.45
N VAL A 95 -13.75 2.72 -1.67
CA VAL A 95 -12.50 2.22 -2.29
C VAL A 95 -11.80 1.22 -1.38
N THR A 96 -11.68 1.48 -0.08
CA THR A 96 -10.99 0.56 0.85
C THR A 96 -11.74 -0.76 1.01
N LEU A 97 -13.08 -0.75 1.05
CA LEU A 97 -13.89 -1.97 1.14
C LEU A 97 -13.86 -2.77 -0.16
N ALA A 98 -13.92 -2.11 -1.32
CA ALA A 98 -13.75 -2.76 -2.60
C ALA A 98 -12.34 -3.34 -2.75
N ALA A 99 -11.29 -2.63 -2.31
CA ALA A 99 -9.92 -3.13 -2.32
C ALA A 99 -9.73 -4.36 -1.41
N LEU A 100 -10.35 -4.38 -0.23
CA LEU A 100 -10.39 -5.56 0.64
C LEU A 100 -11.11 -6.73 -0.04
N TYR A 101 -12.24 -6.47 -0.71
CA TYR A 101 -13.00 -7.49 -1.41
C TYR A 101 -12.20 -8.09 -2.57
N VAL A 102 -11.60 -7.28 -3.44
CA VAL A 102 -10.71 -7.74 -4.53
C VAL A 102 -9.52 -8.50 -3.96
N SER A 103 -8.86 -7.96 -2.94
CA SER A 103 -7.73 -8.63 -2.32
C SER A 103 -8.10 -9.97 -1.69
N SER A 104 -9.33 -10.13 -1.18
CA SER A 104 -9.79 -11.41 -0.64
C SER A 104 -9.88 -12.49 -1.71
N LYS A 105 -10.19 -12.09 -2.96
CA LYS A 105 -10.17 -12.97 -4.14
C LYS A 105 -8.76 -13.32 -4.57
N MET A 106 -7.84 -12.35 -4.54
CA MET A 106 -6.43 -12.57 -4.91
C MET A 106 -5.68 -13.55 -4.02
N HIS A 107 -6.10 -13.72 -2.75
CA HIS A 107 -5.41 -14.55 -1.75
C HIS A 107 -6.21 -15.76 -1.30
N ASP A 108 -7.32 -16.10 -1.96
CA ASP A 108 -8.23 -17.20 -1.57
C ASP A 108 -8.75 -17.10 -0.12
N THR A 109 -8.92 -15.87 0.37
CA THR A 109 -9.47 -15.58 1.71
C THR A 109 -10.87 -15.01 1.60
N LEU A 110 -11.72 -15.61 0.77
CA LEU A 110 -13.01 -15.03 0.36
C LEU A 110 -13.95 -14.74 1.54
N LYS A 111 -14.60 -13.58 1.47
CA LYS A 111 -15.68 -13.15 2.37
C LYS A 111 -16.84 -12.60 1.54
N LYS A 112 -18.08 -12.75 2.02
CA LYS A 112 -19.23 -12.14 1.33
C LYS A 112 -19.16 -10.61 1.45
N PRO A 113 -19.57 -9.83 0.44
CA PRO A 113 -19.61 -8.37 0.53
C PRO A 113 -20.35 -7.87 1.77
N ARG A 114 -21.48 -8.52 2.12
CA ARG A 114 -22.24 -8.23 3.35
C ARG A 114 -21.36 -8.29 4.59
N GLU A 115 -20.54 -9.33 4.76
CA GLU A 115 -19.67 -9.47 5.94
C GLU A 115 -18.64 -8.33 6.05
N ILE A 116 -18.08 -7.90 4.92
CA ILE A 116 -17.15 -6.76 4.85
C ILE A 116 -17.86 -5.46 5.23
N LEU A 117 -19.09 -5.25 4.73
CA LEU A 117 -19.91 -4.07 5.05
C LEU A 117 -20.31 -4.04 6.53
N MET A 118 -20.69 -5.18 7.13
CA MET A 118 -21.01 -5.26 8.55
C MET A 118 -19.79 -4.96 9.43
N ALA A 119 -18.62 -5.49 9.05
CA ALA A 119 -17.36 -5.19 9.74
C ALA A 119 -17.02 -3.69 9.64
N SER A 120 -17.16 -3.11 8.45
CA SER A 120 -17.01 -1.67 8.19
C SER A 120 -17.92 -0.82 9.08
N TYR A 121 -19.21 -1.15 9.15
CA TYR A 121 -20.17 -0.43 9.97
C TYR A 121 -19.78 -0.46 11.45
N SER A 122 -19.36 -1.62 11.94
CA SER A 122 -18.91 -1.77 13.32
C SER A 122 -17.69 -0.92 13.67
N VAL A 123 -16.80 -0.70 12.71
CA VAL A 123 -15.60 0.14 12.88
C VAL A 123 -15.97 1.62 12.85
N ARG A 124 -16.94 2.01 12.01
CA ARG A 124 -17.41 3.39 11.89
C ARG A 124 -18.29 3.84 13.06
N PHE A 125 -19.10 2.94 13.59
CA PHE A 125 -20.11 3.23 14.62
C PHE A 125 -20.00 2.26 15.81
N PRO A 126 -18.89 2.32 16.58
CA PRO A 126 -18.63 1.36 17.65
C PRO A 126 -19.69 1.39 18.76
N GLU A 127 -20.24 2.56 19.10
CA GLU A 127 -21.30 2.68 20.11
C GLU A 127 -22.61 2.03 19.67
N GLN A 128 -22.95 2.12 18.39
CA GLN A 128 -24.16 1.52 17.84
C GLN A 128 -24.01 0.00 17.73
N ALA A 129 -22.82 -0.46 17.34
CA ALA A 129 -22.48 -1.88 17.33
C ALA A 129 -22.45 -2.50 18.73
N ALA A 130 -22.11 -1.73 19.78
CA ALA A 130 -22.16 -2.22 21.16
C ALA A 130 -23.59 -2.35 21.72
N LYS A 131 -24.55 -1.57 21.18
CA LYS A 131 -25.96 -1.57 21.60
C LYS A 131 -26.79 -2.67 20.94
N SER A 132 -26.35 -3.24 19.82
CA SER A 132 -27.05 -4.33 19.14
C SER A 132 -26.93 -5.64 19.94
N LYS A 133 -27.99 -6.00 20.69
CA LYS A 133 -28.11 -7.23 21.50
C LYS A 133 -28.43 -8.50 20.68
N SER A 134 -28.05 -8.56 19.40
CA SER A 134 -28.28 -9.75 18.59
C SER A 134 -27.33 -10.88 19.05
N ILE A 135 -27.92 -12.02 19.43
CA ILE A 135 -27.24 -13.25 19.90
C ILE A 135 -26.27 -13.83 18.83
N VAL A 136 -26.29 -13.29 17.61
CA VAL A 136 -25.44 -13.70 16.48
C VAL A 136 -24.65 -12.52 15.87
N GLY A 137 -24.43 -11.43 16.61
CA GLY A 137 -23.52 -10.35 16.18
C GLY A 137 -23.93 -9.64 14.88
N GLU A 138 -25.16 -9.82 14.40
CA GLU A 138 -25.70 -9.06 13.29
C GLU A 138 -26.14 -7.69 13.82
N ILE A 139 -25.42 -6.65 13.39
CA ILE A 139 -25.83 -5.26 13.61
C ILE A 139 -27.08 -5.01 12.76
N ASP A 140 -28.06 -4.32 13.33
CA ASP A 140 -29.30 -3.98 12.63
C ASP A 140 -29.03 -2.80 11.69
N MET A 141 -28.57 -3.13 10.47
CA MET A 141 -28.40 -2.19 9.38
C MET A 141 -29.66 -2.16 8.54
N ASP A 142 -30.13 -0.96 8.20
CA ASP A 142 -31.23 -0.79 7.24
C ASP A 142 -30.89 -1.58 5.95
N PRO A 143 -31.71 -2.58 5.57
CA PRO A 143 -31.48 -3.40 4.39
C PRO A 143 -31.33 -2.58 3.10
N VAL A 144 -32.01 -1.44 2.99
CA VAL A 144 -31.93 -0.56 1.80
C VAL A 144 -30.55 0.08 1.72
N VAL A 145 -30.03 0.59 2.83
CA VAL A 145 -28.69 1.20 2.90
C VAL A 145 -27.62 0.15 2.62
N LEU A 146 -27.75 -1.04 3.22
CA LEU A 146 -26.81 -2.13 2.99
C LEU A 146 -26.74 -2.54 1.51
N GLU A 147 -27.88 -2.61 0.84
CA GLU A 147 -27.96 -2.95 -0.57
C GLU A 147 -27.34 -1.87 -1.46
N GLN A 148 -27.55 -0.59 -1.15
CA GLN A 148 -26.89 0.52 -1.84
C GLN A 148 -25.37 0.48 -1.65
N ASP A 149 -24.90 0.26 -0.42
CA ASP A 149 -23.47 0.13 -0.11
C ASP A 149 -22.84 -1.07 -0.86
N ARG A 150 -23.58 -2.17 -0.95
CA ARG A 150 -23.18 -3.36 -1.73
C ARG A 150 -23.02 -3.02 -3.22
N GLN A 151 -23.95 -2.27 -3.80
CA GLN A 151 -23.87 -1.85 -5.20
C GLN A 151 -22.67 -0.95 -5.46
N ARG A 152 -22.38 0.02 -4.58
CA ARG A 152 -21.19 0.88 -4.69
C ARG A 152 -19.90 0.08 -4.56
N LEU A 153 -19.83 -0.86 -3.62
CA LEU A 153 -18.68 -1.77 -3.46
C LEU A 153 -18.41 -2.54 -4.76
N LEU A 154 -19.45 -3.14 -5.37
CA LEU A 154 -19.30 -3.90 -6.62
C LEU A 154 -18.96 -3.01 -7.83
N ALA A 155 -19.42 -1.75 -7.84
CA ALA A 155 -19.06 -0.81 -8.88
C ALA A 155 -17.56 -0.46 -8.81
N VAL A 156 -17.04 -0.14 -7.62
CA VAL A 156 -15.62 0.16 -7.42
C VAL A 156 -14.75 -1.09 -7.60
N GLU A 157 -15.24 -2.27 -7.23
CA GLU A 157 -14.55 -3.54 -7.49
C GLU A 157 -14.23 -3.71 -8.97
N ARG A 158 -15.20 -3.45 -9.86
CA ARG A 158 -15.00 -3.54 -11.32
C ARG A 158 -13.87 -2.63 -11.78
N LEU A 159 -13.84 -1.39 -11.29
CA LEU A 159 -12.78 -0.43 -11.60
C LEU A 159 -11.40 -0.90 -11.10
N ILE A 160 -11.32 -1.48 -9.90
CA ILE A 160 -10.04 -1.98 -9.36
C ILE A 160 -9.53 -3.16 -10.19
N VAL A 161 -10.39 -4.09 -10.57
CA VAL A 161 -9.98 -5.26 -11.35
C VAL A 161 -9.54 -4.86 -12.76
N GLU A 162 -10.22 -3.89 -13.37
CA GLU A 162 -9.81 -3.30 -14.65
C GLU A 162 -8.47 -2.56 -14.54
N LEU A 163 -8.28 -1.79 -13.48
CA LEU A 163 -7.04 -1.04 -13.21
C LEU A 163 -5.80 -1.94 -13.07
N ILE A 164 -5.95 -3.14 -12.51
CA ILE A 164 -4.86 -4.12 -12.42
C ILE A 164 -4.76 -5.00 -13.67
N CYS A 165 -5.54 -4.70 -14.73
CA CYS A 165 -5.61 -5.46 -15.97
C CYS A 165 -5.87 -6.96 -15.73
N PHE A 166 -6.73 -7.27 -14.74
CA PHE A 166 -7.04 -8.65 -14.32
C PHE A 166 -5.81 -9.45 -13.86
N ASN A 167 -4.71 -8.77 -13.53
CA ASN A 167 -3.54 -9.41 -12.95
C ASN A 167 -3.75 -9.64 -11.44
N PHE A 168 -4.08 -10.87 -11.07
CA PHE A 168 -4.30 -11.26 -9.68
C PHE A 168 -3.01 -11.70 -8.95
N THR A 169 -1.84 -11.58 -9.59
CA THR A 169 -0.57 -11.96 -8.94
C THR A 169 -0.16 -10.91 -7.91
N SER A 170 -0.08 -11.31 -6.64
CA SER A 170 0.40 -10.43 -5.56
C SER A 170 1.55 -11.07 -4.80
N ARG A 171 2.74 -10.49 -4.94
CA ARG A 171 3.92 -10.83 -4.14
C ARG A 171 4.04 -9.81 -3.02
N MET A 172 4.11 -10.29 -1.77
CA MET A 172 4.24 -9.43 -0.59
C MET A 172 5.64 -9.51 0.02
N PRO A 173 6.13 -8.46 0.70
CA PRO A 173 7.48 -8.41 1.28
C PRO A 173 7.68 -9.36 2.47
N PHE A 174 6.62 -9.75 3.18
CA PHE A 174 6.72 -10.51 4.44
C PHE A 174 7.55 -11.81 4.36
N PRO A 175 7.41 -12.69 3.34
CA PRO A 175 8.24 -13.89 3.25
C PRO A 175 9.72 -13.57 3.00
N TYR A 176 10.02 -12.47 2.31
CA TYR A 176 11.38 -12.04 2.03
C TYR A 176 12.08 -11.56 3.30
N VAL A 177 11.38 -10.88 4.21
CA VAL A 177 11.94 -10.48 5.52
C VAL A 177 12.52 -11.68 6.27
N ILE A 178 11.82 -12.82 6.26
CA ILE A 178 12.26 -14.03 6.95
C ILE A 178 13.46 -14.66 6.24
N LYS A 179 13.43 -14.74 4.91
CA LYS A 179 14.50 -15.35 4.10
C LYS A 179 15.79 -14.51 4.16
N ILE A 180 15.68 -13.21 3.91
CA ILE A 180 16.80 -12.26 3.94
C ILE A 180 17.32 -12.13 5.37
N GLY A 181 16.45 -12.04 6.37
CA GLY A 181 16.86 -11.99 7.77
C GLY A 181 17.70 -13.21 8.17
N ARG A 182 17.32 -14.42 7.72
CA ARG A 182 18.13 -15.62 7.95
C ARG A 182 19.49 -15.56 7.25
N GLU A 183 19.51 -15.08 6.00
CA GLU A 183 20.73 -14.97 5.20
C GLU A 183 21.73 -13.97 5.81
N LEU A 184 21.22 -12.84 6.33
CA LEU A 184 22.00 -11.84 7.06
C LEU A 184 22.26 -12.23 8.53
N LYS A 185 21.92 -13.46 8.92
CA LYS A 185 22.01 -13.99 10.29
C LYS A 185 21.32 -13.11 11.35
N ALA A 186 20.37 -12.28 10.94
CA ALA A 186 19.69 -11.31 11.78
C ALA A 186 19.02 -11.98 12.98
N SER A 187 19.09 -11.34 14.14
CA SER A 187 18.45 -11.86 15.35
C SER A 187 16.93 -11.97 15.17
N LYS A 188 16.28 -12.88 15.91
CA LYS A 188 14.81 -13.03 15.89
C LYS A 188 14.10 -11.74 16.32
N ARG A 189 14.71 -10.97 17.23
CA ARG A 189 14.20 -9.65 17.68
C ARG A 189 14.25 -8.65 16.53
N LEU A 190 15.40 -8.55 15.84
CA LEU A 190 15.56 -7.65 14.69
C LEU A 190 14.60 -8.04 13.55
N THR A 191 14.53 -9.33 13.21
CA THR A 191 13.63 -9.83 12.14
C THR A 191 12.16 -9.53 12.44
N LYS A 192 11.72 -9.67 13.71
CA LYS A 192 10.37 -9.28 14.12
C LYS A 192 10.14 -7.78 14.02
N PHE A 193 11.15 -6.96 14.33
CA PHE A 193 11.05 -5.51 14.20
C PHE A 193 10.95 -5.10 12.73
N ALA A 194 11.83 -5.63 11.87
CA ALA A 194 11.77 -5.44 10.42
C ALA A 194 10.42 -5.87 9.83
N TRP A 195 9.84 -6.97 10.33
CA TRP A 195 8.51 -7.42 9.90
C TRP A 195 7.40 -6.42 10.25
N ARG A 196 7.49 -5.74 11.41
CA ARG A 196 6.55 -4.66 11.77
C ARG A 196 6.73 -3.44 10.88
N LEU A 197 7.97 -2.99 10.66
CA LEU A 197 8.27 -1.92 9.69
C LEU A 197 7.76 -2.28 8.28
N THR A 198 7.81 -3.56 7.92
CA THR A 198 7.25 -4.03 6.65
C THR A 198 5.73 -3.84 6.59
N ILE A 199 4.99 -4.01 7.70
CA ILE A 199 3.56 -3.64 7.73
C ILE A 199 3.41 -2.15 7.50
N ASP A 200 4.17 -1.34 8.24
CA ASP A 200 4.07 0.12 8.18
C ASP A 200 4.40 0.65 6.77
N SER A 201 5.34 0.01 6.07
CA SER A 201 5.71 0.35 4.69
C SER A 201 4.51 0.31 3.73
N GLN A 202 3.53 -0.57 3.97
CA GLN A 202 2.33 -0.71 3.13
C GLN A 202 1.35 0.47 3.28
N ARG A 203 1.55 1.32 4.28
CA ARG A 203 0.82 2.59 4.44
C ARG A 203 1.43 3.73 3.62
N THR A 204 2.57 3.49 2.97
CA THR A 204 3.26 4.44 2.10
C THR A 204 3.16 4.00 0.63
N LEU A 205 3.67 4.82 -0.28
CA LEU A 205 3.67 4.52 -1.71
C LEU A 205 4.85 3.64 -2.17
N VAL A 206 5.71 3.15 -1.25
CA VAL A 206 6.92 2.37 -1.62
C VAL A 206 6.57 1.05 -2.32
N ALA A 207 5.44 0.43 -1.96
CA ALA A 207 5.01 -0.83 -2.58
C ALA A 207 4.60 -0.67 -4.06
N LEU A 208 4.31 0.56 -4.51
CA LEU A 208 4.08 0.88 -5.91
C LEU A 208 5.36 1.27 -6.66
N GLN A 209 6.47 1.50 -5.95
CA GLN A 209 7.72 2.01 -6.52
C GLN A 209 8.85 0.99 -6.51
N TYR A 210 8.78 -0.01 -5.63
CA TYR A 210 9.85 -0.95 -5.38
C TYR A 210 9.34 -2.40 -5.31
N PRO A 211 10.13 -3.37 -5.80
CA PRO A 211 9.82 -4.78 -5.62
C PRO A 211 9.77 -5.22 -4.14
N PRO A 212 8.94 -6.23 -3.81
CA PRO A 212 8.77 -6.71 -2.44
C PRO A 212 10.05 -7.15 -1.72
N HIS A 213 11.03 -7.72 -2.43
CA HIS A 213 12.30 -8.12 -1.83
C HIS A 213 13.17 -6.93 -1.44
N VAL A 214 13.15 -5.86 -2.24
CA VAL A 214 13.85 -4.59 -1.94
C VAL A 214 13.22 -3.91 -0.73
N VAL A 215 11.88 -3.84 -0.68
CA VAL A 215 11.16 -3.30 0.49
C VAL A 215 11.48 -4.09 1.76
N ALA A 216 11.53 -5.42 1.67
CA ALA A 216 11.88 -6.27 2.80
C ALA A 216 13.33 -6.04 3.27
N LEU A 217 14.29 -5.93 2.35
CA LEU A 217 15.68 -5.65 2.66
C LEU A 217 15.84 -4.27 3.32
N ALA A 218 15.18 -3.24 2.78
CA ALA A 218 15.16 -1.90 3.36
C ALA A 218 14.55 -1.87 4.77
N CYS A 219 13.49 -2.65 5.02
CA CYS A 219 12.92 -2.76 6.37
C CYS A 219 13.87 -3.45 7.36
N ILE A 220 14.71 -4.39 6.91
CA ILE A 220 15.76 -5.00 7.76
C ILE A 220 16.86 -3.98 8.03
N TYR A 221 17.30 -3.25 7.00
CA TYR A 221 18.31 -2.19 7.12
C TYR A 221 17.85 -1.10 8.09
N LEU A 222 16.66 -0.54 7.91
CA LEU A 222 16.09 0.47 8.81
C LEU A 222 15.90 -0.06 10.23
N ALA A 223 15.46 -1.31 10.40
CA ALA A 223 15.37 -1.92 11.73
C ALA A 223 16.74 -2.00 12.41
N ALA A 224 17.80 -2.30 11.65
CA ALA A 224 19.17 -2.39 12.17
C ALA A 224 19.70 -1.00 12.53
N LEU A 225 19.47 0.02 11.69
CA LEU A 225 19.77 1.42 11.98
C LEU A 225 19.10 1.88 13.26
N LEU A 226 17.77 1.74 13.36
CA LEU A 226 17.01 2.10 14.57
C LEU A 226 17.43 1.32 15.82
N SER A 227 17.90 0.08 15.65
CA SER A 227 18.38 -0.75 16.75
C SER A 227 19.83 -0.48 17.15
N THR A 228 20.58 0.31 16.40
CA THR A 228 22.01 0.63 16.68
C THR A 228 22.19 2.11 16.96
N PHE A 229 21.27 2.96 16.51
CA PHE A 229 21.28 4.40 16.73
C PHE A 229 21.16 4.74 18.22
N GLU A 230 22.15 5.46 18.74
CA GLU A 230 22.26 5.96 20.13
C GLU A 230 22.30 4.87 21.22
N GLN A 231 22.47 3.59 20.87
CA GLN A 231 22.75 2.55 21.87
C GLN A 231 24.24 2.56 22.23
N THR A 232 24.55 2.77 23.52
CA THR A 232 25.88 2.47 24.06
C THR A 232 26.16 0.99 23.81
N GLU A 233 27.36 0.68 23.30
CA GLU A 233 27.83 -0.60 22.74
C GLU A 233 27.59 -1.87 23.60
N THR A 234 27.09 -1.73 24.82
CA THR A 234 26.84 -2.79 25.81
C THR A 234 25.60 -3.66 25.55
N HIS A 235 24.66 -3.28 24.68
CA HIS A 235 23.38 -4.00 24.54
C HIS A 235 22.90 -4.32 23.11
N ALA A 236 23.54 -3.81 22.07
CA ALA A 236 23.21 -4.19 20.70
C ALA A 236 23.93 -5.51 20.35
N PRO A 237 23.23 -6.55 19.87
CA PRO A 237 23.91 -7.75 19.38
C PRO A 237 24.84 -7.36 18.23
N HIS A 238 26.12 -7.74 18.30
CA HIS A 238 27.18 -7.34 17.35
C HIS A 238 26.75 -7.41 15.87
N ASN A 239 25.92 -8.39 15.51
CA ASN A 239 25.42 -8.57 14.14
C ASN A 239 24.59 -7.39 13.61
N ASN A 240 23.92 -6.58 14.44
CA ASN A 240 23.13 -5.46 13.92
C ASN A 240 24.03 -4.37 13.30
N HIS A 241 25.19 -4.09 13.92
CA HIS A 241 26.16 -3.14 13.37
C HIS A 241 26.82 -3.68 12.10
N GLU A 242 27.09 -4.98 12.03
CA GLU A 242 27.59 -5.64 10.82
C GLU A 242 26.60 -5.53 9.65
N ILE A 243 25.30 -5.70 9.91
CA ILE A 243 24.26 -5.54 8.89
C ILE A 243 24.24 -4.09 8.37
N VAL A 244 24.29 -3.10 9.26
CA VAL A 244 24.34 -1.69 8.85
C VAL A 244 25.61 -1.43 8.03
N ALA A 245 26.78 -1.82 8.52
CA ALA A 245 28.04 -1.63 7.81
C ALA A 245 28.06 -2.32 6.43
N THR A 246 27.43 -3.50 6.31
CA THR A 246 27.37 -4.23 5.05
C THR A 246 26.45 -3.54 4.03
N LEU A 247 25.29 -3.04 4.46
CA LEU A 247 24.25 -2.51 3.59
C LEU A 247 24.34 -0.99 3.35
N ARG A 248 25.18 -0.29 4.11
CA ARG A 248 25.32 1.17 4.07
C ARG A 248 25.96 1.67 2.79
N ASP A 249 26.94 0.94 2.26
CA ASP A 249 27.70 1.35 1.07
C ASP A 249 27.45 0.38 -0.08
N HIS A 250 27.66 0.85 -1.31
CA HIS A 250 27.64 -0.01 -2.50
C HIS A 250 28.62 -1.19 -2.34
N GLY A 251 28.19 -2.38 -2.75
CA GLY A 251 29.02 -3.56 -2.60
C GLY A 251 28.43 -4.84 -3.19
N PRO A 252 29.13 -5.98 -3.01
CA PRO A 252 28.75 -7.26 -3.61
C PRO A 252 27.36 -7.76 -3.20
N TRP A 253 26.82 -7.27 -2.09
CA TRP A 253 25.48 -7.62 -1.62
C TRP A 253 24.38 -7.14 -2.58
N GLU A 254 24.61 -6.07 -3.35
CA GLU A 254 23.64 -5.52 -4.29
C GLU A 254 23.29 -6.52 -5.41
N VAL A 255 24.31 -7.20 -5.93
CA VAL A 255 24.14 -8.28 -6.92
C VAL A 255 23.41 -9.46 -6.30
N LYS A 256 23.78 -9.83 -5.06
CA LYS A 256 23.18 -10.97 -4.35
C LYS A 256 21.69 -10.78 -4.08
N PHE A 257 21.30 -9.58 -3.64
CA PHE A 257 19.92 -9.28 -3.28
C PHE A 257 19.11 -8.59 -4.40
N GLN A 258 19.74 -8.26 -5.53
CA GLN A 258 19.12 -7.54 -6.65
C GLN A 258 18.43 -6.25 -6.16
N ALA A 259 19.18 -5.48 -5.37
CA ALA A 259 18.76 -4.24 -4.74
C ALA A 259 19.94 -3.25 -4.77
N GLN A 260 19.66 -1.95 -4.64
CA GLN A 260 20.69 -0.91 -4.60
C GLN A 260 20.59 -0.14 -3.28
N VAL A 261 21.71 0.38 -2.78
CA VAL A 261 21.74 1.18 -1.55
C VAL A 261 20.79 2.38 -1.62
N ASP A 262 20.75 3.08 -2.76
CA ASP A 262 19.89 4.26 -2.95
C ASP A 262 18.40 3.93 -2.76
N ASP A 263 18.00 2.72 -3.17
CA ASP A 263 16.64 2.23 -3.02
C ASP A 263 16.32 1.95 -1.53
N LEU A 264 17.29 1.42 -0.78
CA LEU A 264 17.16 1.17 0.66
C LEU A 264 17.03 2.48 1.43
N GLU A 265 17.84 3.48 1.10
CA GLU A 265 17.79 4.83 1.70
C GLU A 265 16.46 5.52 1.41
N ALA A 266 16.01 5.54 0.15
CA ALA A 266 14.74 6.15 -0.25
C ALA A 266 13.53 5.51 0.47
N ILE A 267 13.49 4.19 0.57
CA ILE A 267 12.45 3.47 1.32
C ILE A 267 12.54 3.81 2.81
N SER A 268 13.75 3.86 3.36
CA SER A 268 13.98 4.18 4.79
C SER A 268 13.52 5.59 5.14
N HIS A 269 13.79 6.58 4.29
CA HIS A 269 13.29 7.94 4.47
C HIS A 269 11.76 8.00 4.46
N ALA A 270 11.10 7.30 3.52
CA ALA A 270 9.63 7.25 3.47
C ALA A 270 9.02 6.61 4.74
N LEU A 271 9.66 5.58 5.28
CA LEU A 271 9.26 4.95 6.55
C LEU A 271 9.52 5.86 7.76
N LEU A 272 10.66 6.54 7.82
CA LEU A 272 10.95 7.51 8.87
C LEU A 272 9.93 8.66 8.87
N ASP A 273 9.55 9.16 7.69
CA ASP A 273 8.50 10.18 7.57
C ASP A 273 7.15 9.71 8.12
N LEU A 274 6.76 8.47 7.82
CA LEU A 274 5.56 7.86 8.37
C LEU A 274 5.65 7.76 9.91
N LEU A 275 6.76 7.26 10.45
CA LEU A 275 6.95 7.09 11.90
C LEU A 275 6.96 8.44 12.63
N ILE A 276 7.66 9.44 12.09
CA ILE A 276 7.68 10.81 12.63
C ILE A 276 6.25 11.37 12.67
N SER A 277 5.51 11.27 11.55
CA SER A 277 4.13 11.74 11.49
C SER A 277 3.21 11.07 12.52
N GLN A 278 3.41 9.78 12.80
CA GLN A 278 2.62 9.05 13.80
C GLN A 278 2.96 9.47 15.23
N THR A 279 4.24 9.74 15.52
CA THR A 279 4.66 10.21 16.85
C THR A 279 4.19 11.62 17.17
N GLN A 280 4.08 12.50 16.16
CA GLN A 280 3.65 13.89 16.34
C GLN A 280 2.13 14.06 16.44
N ASN A 281 1.34 13.13 15.89
CA ASN A 281 -0.13 13.14 15.94
C ASN A 281 -0.69 11.83 16.53
N PRO A 282 -0.54 11.60 17.85
CA PRO A 282 -1.01 10.36 18.49
C PRO A 282 -2.53 10.18 18.42
N SER A 283 -3.29 11.28 18.27
CA SER A 283 -4.76 11.29 18.17
C SER A 283 -5.32 10.74 16.85
N ALA A 284 -4.47 10.43 15.85
CA ALA A 284 -4.87 9.73 14.63
C ALA A 284 -4.79 8.19 14.74
N SER A 285 -4.24 7.67 15.85
CA SER A 285 -4.28 6.24 16.20
C SER A 285 -5.46 6.00 17.15
N THR A 286 -6.68 5.88 16.62
CA THR A 286 -7.84 5.50 17.43
C THR A 286 -7.74 4.04 17.85
N THR A 287 -7.10 3.80 18.99
CA THR A 287 -7.47 2.73 19.92
C THR A 287 -7.87 3.41 21.23
N PRO A 288 -9.11 3.26 21.72
CA PRO A 288 -9.55 3.97 22.91
C PRO A 288 -8.84 3.38 24.14
N ASN A 289 -7.97 4.16 24.77
CA ASN A 289 -7.53 3.88 26.13
C ASN A 289 -8.55 4.51 27.08
N THR A 290 -9.36 3.68 27.75
CA THR A 290 -10.05 4.09 28.99
C THR A 290 -9.23 3.65 30.19
N PRO A 291 -9.10 4.49 31.23
CA PRO A 291 -8.37 4.14 32.46
C PRO A 291 -9.09 3.02 33.22
N SER A 292 -8.28 2.17 33.84
CA SER A 292 -8.62 0.88 34.46
C SER A 292 -9.76 0.92 35.49
N SER A 293 -10.59 -0.13 35.49
CA SER A 293 -11.38 -0.58 36.66
C SER A 293 -11.24 -2.11 36.79
N PRO A 294 -11.13 -2.67 38.01
CA PRO A 294 -10.72 -4.05 38.21
C PRO A 294 -11.94 -4.99 38.19
N SER A 295 -11.96 -5.96 37.28
CA SER A 295 -12.83 -7.13 37.41
C SER A 295 -12.19 -8.33 36.71
N PRO A 296 -12.11 -9.51 37.36
CA PRO A 296 -11.48 -10.68 36.79
C PRO A 296 -12.54 -11.53 36.09
N HIS A 297 -12.54 -11.61 34.75
CA HIS A 297 -12.99 -12.80 34.00
C HIS A 297 -12.89 -12.58 32.47
N ILE A 298 -12.41 -13.62 31.78
CA ILE A 298 -12.72 -14.06 30.40
C ILE A 298 -11.78 -13.62 29.24
N SER A 299 -11.20 -14.68 28.64
CA SER A 299 -10.81 -14.93 27.24
C SER A 299 -9.97 -13.91 26.48
N ARG A 300 -8.66 -14.20 26.42
CA ARG A 300 -7.64 -13.42 25.71
C ARG A 300 -7.52 -13.84 24.24
N ALA A 301 -8.41 -13.35 23.38
CA ALA A 301 -8.08 -13.19 21.96
C ALA A 301 -7.13 -11.98 21.85
N ALA A 302 -5.85 -12.24 21.61
CA ALA A 302 -4.82 -11.21 21.57
C ALA A 302 -5.01 -10.29 20.36
N LEU A 303 -5.77 -9.23 20.53
CA LEU A 303 -5.63 -8.01 19.74
C LEU A 303 -4.16 -7.60 19.86
N HIS A 304 -3.48 -7.40 18.72
CA HIS A 304 -2.16 -6.79 18.69
C HIS A 304 -2.30 -5.34 19.14
N ILE A 305 -2.28 -5.13 20.46
CA ILE A 305 -2.05 -3.83 21.09
C ILE A 305 -0.74 -3.31 20.50
N ALA A 306 -0.79 -2.17 19.82
CA ALA A 306 0.39 -1.48 19.36
C ALA A 306 1.26 -1.21 20.59
N ALA A 307 2.41 -1.88 20.68
CA ALA A 307 3.41 -1.54 21.67
C ALA A 307 3.79 -0.06 21.48
N PRO A 308 4.07 0.71 22.55
CA PRO A 308 4.55 2.08 22.41
C PRO A 308 5.72 2.10 21.42
N ALA A 309 5.72 3.10 20.53
CA ALA A 309 6.77 3.25 19.54
C ALA A 309 8.13 3.23 20.28
N PRO A 310 9.06 2.32 19.92
CA PRO A 310 10.31 2.14 20.67
C PRO A 310 11.23 3.36 20.58
N HIS A 311 10.93 4.32 19.70
CA HIS A 311 11.75 5.49 19.40
C HIS A 311 10.94 6.78 19.59
N THR A 312 11.58 7.78 20.17
CA THR A 312 10.99 9.12 20.32
C THR A 312 11.00 9.87 18.98
N SER A 313 10.13 10.86 18.83
CA SER A 313 10.09 11.70 17.61
C SER A 313 11.43 12.37 17.33
N ASP A 314 12.12 12.82 18.39
CA ASP A 314 13.46 13.42 18.31
C ASP A 314 14.52 12.42 17.81
N GLN A 315 14.53 11.19 18.34
CA GLN A 315 15.44 10.13 17.88
C GLN A 315 15.24 9.83 16.39
N LEU A 316 13.99 9.74 15.93
CA LEU A 316 13.67 9.50 14.52
C LEU A 316 14.11 10.66 13.61
N MET A 317 13.90 11.91 14.07
CA MET A 317 14.34 13.10 13.33
C MET A 317 15.86 13.17 13.22
N ARG A 318 16.59 12.90 14.31
CA ARG A 318 18.07 12.87 14.28
C ARG A 318 18.61 11.79 13.37
N LEU A 319 18.07 10.57 13.44
CA LEU A 319 18.48 9.50 12.53
C LEU A 319 18.23 9.91 11.07
N LYS A 320 17.08 10.53 10.79
CA LYS A 320 16.76 11.02 9.45
C LYS A 320 17.76 12.08 8.96
N ILE A 321 18.20 12.99 9.83
CA ILE A 321 19.22 14.00 9.52
C ILE A 321 20.55 13.32 9.20
N VAL A 322 21.02 12.43 10.07
CA VAL A 322 22.28 11.69 9.87
C VAL A 322 22.25 10.90 8.56
N MET A 323 21.12 10.25 8.25
CA MET A 323 20.97 9.54 6.97
C MET A 323 21.11 10.47 5.77
N ARG A 324 20.54 11.69 5.82
CA ARG A 324 20.65 12.68 4.73
C ARG A 324 22.06 13.23 4.55
N GLU A 325 22.85 13.31 5.62
CA GLU A 325 24.23 13.78 5.54
C GLU A 325 25.16 12.75 4.88
N THR A 326 24.79 11.47 4.93
CA THR A 326 25.59 10.37 4.37
C THR A 326 24.86 9.60 3.27
N GLU A 327 23.82 10.20 2.67
CA GLU A 327 23.02 9.54 1.62
C GLU A 327 23.75 9.53 0.28
N HIS A 328 23.48 8.48 -0.51
CA HIS A 328 24.01 8.34 -1.85
C HIS A 328 23.13 9.12 -2.86
N PRO A 329 23.70 9.57 -4.00
CA PRO A 329 22.92 10.22 -5.04
C PRO A 329 21.74 9.33 -5.49
N PRO A 330 20.52 9.87 -5.63
CA PRO A 330 19.37 9.06 -5.97
C PRO A 330 19.57 8.42 -7.34
N ARG A 331 19.25 7.13 -7.43
CA ARG A 331 19.32 6.39 -8.68
C ARG A 331 18.44 7.01 -9.76
N ASN A 332 19.04 7.34 -10.90
CA ASN A 332 18.29 7.76 -12.08
C ASN A 332 17.44 6.60 -12.61
N ARG A 333 16.11 6.77 -12.50
CA ARG A 333 15.12 5.83 -13.04
C ARG A 333 14.44 6.49 -14.22
N THR A 334 14.59 5.92 -15.41
CA THR A 334 13.87 6.39 -16.60
C THR A 334 12.37 6.33 -16.36
N PRO A 335 11.62 7.44 -16.54
CA PRO A 335 10.17 7.44 -16.43
C PRO A 335 9.58 6.31 -17.24
N THR A 336 8.66 5.57 -16.63
CA THR A 336 8.05 4.42 -17.31
C THR A 336 6.89 4.85 -18.21
N LEU A 337 6.34 6.04 -17.98
CA LEU A 337 5.21 6.61 -18.72
C LEU A 337 5.70 7.83 -19.54
N GLY A 338 5.36 7.89 -20.83
CA GLY A 338 5.57 9.08 -21.66
C GLY A 338 4.76 10.29 -21.18
N ASP A 339 4.93 11.45 -21.84
CA ASP A 339 4.22 12.68 -21.47
C ASP A 339 2.73 12.69 -21.88
N GLY A 340 2.34 11.84 -22.82
CA GLY A 340 0.95 11.59 -23.17
C GLY A 340 0.34 10.49 -22.31
N PHE A 341 -0.92 10.64 -21.89
CA PHE A 341 -1.72 9.57 -21.25
C PHE A 341 -1.92 8.35 -22.17
N HIS A 342 -1.47 8.43 -23.43
CA HIS A 342 -1.68 7.46 -24.49
C HIS A 342 -0.45 7.09 -25.34
N ASP A 343 0.74 7.62 -25.08
CA ASP A 343 1.94 7.21 -25.83
C ASP A 343 2.71 6.15 -25.08
N PHE A 344 2.56 4.90 -25.55
CA PHE A 344 3.47 3.81 -25.23
C PHE A 344 4.26 3.45 -26.49
N PRO A 345 5.59 3.25 -26.36
CA PRO A 345 6.42 2.94 -27.50
C PRO A 345 5.95 1.64 -28.14
N ASP A 346 5.74 1.71 -29.44
CA ASP A 346 5.51 0.57 -30.31
C ASP A 346 6.70 -0.39 -30.18
N GLY A 347 6.41 -1.68 -30.21
CA GLY A 347 7.28 -2.72 -29.70
C GLY A 347 8.71 -2.69 -30.23
N ALA A 348 9.67 -2.60 -29.33
CA ALA A 348 10.97 -3.26 -29.44
C ALA A 348 11.63 -3.30 -28.05
N ASP A 349 12.16 -4.48 -27.72
CA ASP A 349 13.11 -4.74 -26.62
C ASP A 349 12.57 -4.78 -25.17
N ALA A 350 12.02 -5.94 -24.79
CA ALA A 350 12.58 -6.79 -23.72
C ALA A 350 11.66 -7.97 -23.36
N ILE A 351 11.98 -9.14 -23.92
CA ILE A 351 11.95 -10.50 -23.33
C ILE A 351 10.91 -10.75 -22.22
N GLY A 352 9.88 -11.54 -22.56
CA GLY A 352 8.96 -12.17 -21.61
C GLY A 352 7.60 -12.48 -22.24
N ARG A 353 7.54 -13.58 -23.01
CA ARG A 353 6.39 -13.99 -23.83
C ARG A 353 5.05 -13.99 -23.06
N ASN A 354 4.08 -13.30 -23.66
CA ASN A 354 2.63 -13.55 -23.71
C ASN A 354 1.93 -14.13 -22.46
N GLU A 355 1.35 -13.25 -21.65
CA GLU A 355 0.02 -13.44 -21.01
C GLU A 355 -0.71 -12.08 -20.94
N GLY A 356 -0.98 -11.48 -22.10
CA GLY A 356 -1.81 -10.28 -22.18
C GLY A 356 -3.29 -10.65 -22.15
N THR A 357 -4.03 -10.22 -21.14
CA THR A 357 -5.49 -10.16 -21.22
C THR A 357 -5.86 -9.02 -22.16
N VAL A 358 -6.17 -9.34 -23.42
CA VAL A 358 -6.70 -8.38 -24.39
C VAL A 358 -8.10 -7.97 -23.96
N ARG A 359 -8.35 -6.68 -23.73
CA ARG A 359 -9.71 -6.14 -23.65
C ARG A 359 -9.87 -4.90 -24.52
N PHE A 360 -10.93 -4.94 -25.31
CA PHE A 360 -11.46 -3.86 -26.10
C PHE A 360 -12.13 -2.85 -25.17
N LEU A 361 -11.57 -1.65 -25.08
CA LEU A 361 -12.21 -0.53 -24.42
C LEU A 361 -12.73 0.43 -25.48
N PHE A 362 -14.05 0.47 -25.63
CA PHE A 362 -14.75 1.47 -26.42
C PHE A 362 -14.81 2.76 -25.59
N GLY A 363 -13.91 3.71 -25.86
CA GLY A 363 -14.03 5.07 -25.31
C GLY A 363 -15.09 5.88 -26.06
N PRO A 364 -15.90 6.71 -25.38
CA PRO A 364 -16.68 7.73 -26.07
C PRO A 364 -15.73 8.80 -26.62
N ASN A 365 -15.97 9.20 -27.87
CA ASN A 365 -15.18 10.20 -28.59
C ASN A 365 -15.03 11.47 -27.75
N GLY A 366 -13.79 11.86 -27.45
CA GLY A 366 -13.47 13.19 -26.95
C GLY A 366 -13.88 14.22 -28.00
N GLY A 367 -15.02 14.87 -27.79
CA GLY A 367 -15.48 16.00 -28.57
C GLY A 367 -15.46 17.26 -27.72
N ALA A 368 -14.55 18.17 -28.08
CA ALA A 368 -14.66 19.63 -28.19
C ALA A 368 -13.27 20.25 -28.06
#